data_AF-A0A419H9I7-F1
#
_entry.id   AF-A0A419H9I7-F1
#
_cell.length_a   1.000
_cell.length_b   1.000
_cell.length_c   1.000
_cell.angle_alpha   90.00
_cell.angle_beta   90.00
_cell.angle_gamma   90.00
#
_symmetry.space_group_name_H-M   'P 1'
#
loop_
_entity.id
_entity.type
_entity.pdbx_description
1 polymer ?
#
loop_
_entity_poly.entity_id
_entity_poly.type
_entity_poly.pdbx_seq_one_letter_code
_entity_poly.pdbx_strand_id
1 'polypeptide(L)'
;MKQVRRNSFVILIVLLLFVLSACENSKIDDDKLVKIYVENLIIEETHQNNPGMLKQKKDSLFNKFNTSKTAFENELNLIGNDRERWEKFFTKSKELLEDLRKSGAVN
;
A
#
# COMPACT_ATOMS: atom_id res chain seq x y z
N MET A 1 30.80 -16.43 39.96
CA MET A 1 29.68 -15.93 39.13
C MET A 1 30.14 -15.91 37.67
N LYS A 2 29.56 -16.81 36.85
CA LYS A 2 30.07 -17.22 35.53
C LYS A 2 29.58 -16.27 34.42
N GLN A 3 30.53 -15.66 33.72
CA GLN A 3 30.53 -15.33 32.28
C GLN A 3 29.17 -15.20 31.55
N VAL A 4 28.38 -14.16 31.87
CA VAL A 4 27.19 -13.77 31.09
C VAL A 4 27.50 -12.66 30.06
N ARG A 5 28.67 -12.01 30.18
CA ARG A 5 28.95 -10.76 29.43
C ARG A 5 29.18 -10.93 27.92
N ARG A 6 29.65 -12.09 27.44
CA ARG A 6 29.97 -12.30 26.02
C ARG A 6 28.78 -12.79 25.17
N ASN A 7 27.84 -13.51 25.76
CA ASN A 7 26.64 -14.02 25.06
C ASN A 7 25.54 -12.96 24.93
N SER A 8 25.45 -12.04 25.90
CA SER A 8 24.44 -10.96 25.90
C SER A 8 24.63 -9.98 24.74
N PHE A 9 25.89 -9.68 24.36
CA PHE A 9 26.21 -8.76 23.27
C PHE A 9 25.79 -9.30 21.90
N VAL A 10 25.93 -10.62 21.68
CA VAL A 10 25.53 -11.28 20.42
C VAL A 10 24.00 -11.24 20.26
N ILE A 11 23.25 -11.47 21.33
CA ILE A 11 21.78 -11.38 21.33
C ILE A 11 21.33 -9.95 20.98
N LEU A 12 22.02 -8.94 21.52
CA LEU A 12 21.73 -7.53 21.27
C LEU A 12 22.01 -7.13 19.81
N ILE A 13 23.08 -7.67 19.21
CA ILE A 13 23.41 -7.48 17.78
C ILE A 13 22.38 -8.16 16.87
N VAL A 14 21.94 -9.37 17.21
CA VAL A 14 20.91 -10.10 16.44
C VAL A 14 19.55 -9.38 16.51
N LEU A 15 19.18 -8.82 17.67
CA LEU A 15 18.00 -7.97 17.81
C LEU A 15 18.10 -6.68 16.97
N LEU A 16 19.28 -6.05 16.92
CA LEU A 16 19.53 -4.87 16.09
C LEU A 16 19.41 -5.15 14.58
N LEU A 17 19.88 -6.31 14.13
CA LEU A 17 19.76 -6.73 12.72
C LEU A 17 18.30 -6.99 12.30
N PHE A 18 17.44 -7.43 13.23
CA PHE A 18 16.00 -7.61 12.96
C PHE A 18 15.26 -6.29 12.73
N VAL A 19 15.68 -5.20 13.39
CA VAL A 19 15.04 -3.87 13.22
C VAL A 19 15.35 -3.28 11.84
N LEU A 20 16.50 -3.59 11.24
CA LEU A 20 16.90 -3.06 9.93
C LEU A 20 16.19 -3.74 8.74
N SER A 21 15.61 -4.93 8.93
CA SER A 21 14.88 -5.64 7.88
C SER A 21 13.42 -5.17 7.73
N ALA A 22 12.94 -4.27 8.59
CA ALA A 22 11.54 -3.85 8.62
C ALA A 22 11.21 -2.67 7.67
N CYS A 23 12.15 -2.21 6.85
CA CYS A 23 11.94 -1.10 5.93
C CYS A 23 12.05 -1.58 4.47
N GLU A 24 11.15 -2.48 4.07
CA GLU A 24 11.00 -2.82 2.66
C GLU A 24 10.15 -1.73 1.99
N ASN A 25 10.79 -0.63 1.59
CA ASN A 25 10.21 0.33 0.66
C ASN A 25 10.16 -0.32 -0.73
N SER A 26 9.28 -1.30 -0.90
CA SER A 26 8.96 -1.84 -2.22
C SER A 26 8.24 -0.73 -2.98
N LYS A 27 8.97 -0.10 -3.90
CA LYS A 27 8.44 0.93 -4.79
C LYS A 27 7.27 0.33 -5.57
N ILE A 28 6.09 0.95 -5.47
CA ILE A 28 4.93 0.55 -6.25
C ILE A 28 5.05 1.24 -7.62
N ASP A 29 4.91 0.50 -8.71
CA ASP A 29 4.90 1.09 -10.05
C ASP A 29 3.63 1.92 -10.28
N ASP A 30 3.73 2.96 -11.11
CA ASP A 30 2.66 3.94 -11.30
C ASP A 30 1.37 3.30 -11.83
N ASP A 31 1.44 2.29 -12.71
CA ASP A 31 0.26 1.64 -13.28
C ASP A 31 -0.45 0.76 -12.25
N LYS A 32 0.31 0.07 -11.39
CA LYS A 32 -0.22 -0.66 -10.24
C LYS A 32 -0.80 0.28 -9.20
N LEU A 33 -0.16 1.42 -8.94
CA LEU A 33 -0.66 2.45 -8.02
C LEU A 33 -2.03 2.98 -8.48
N VAL A 34 -2.19 3.27 -9.78
CA VAL A 34 -3.46 3.66 -10.40
C VAL A 34 -4.55 2.60 -10.15
N LYS A 35 -4.25 1.33 -10.42
CA LYS A 35 -5.20 0.22 -10.22
C LYS A 35 -5.62 0.09 -8.76
N ILE A 36 -4.66 0.12 -7.83
CA ILE A 36 -4.95 0.04 -6.39
C ILE A 36 -5.80 1.23 -5.96
N TYR A 37 -5.49 2.45 -6.40
CA TYR A 37 -6.23 3.66 -6.05
C TYR A 37 -7.69 3.59 -6.51
N VAL A 38 -7.93 3.24 -7.77
CA VAL A 38 -9.29 3.16 -8.33
C VAL A 38 -10.09 2.05 -7.68
N GLU A 39 -9.52 0.84 -7.51
CA GLU A 39 -10.20 -0.25 -6.80
C GLU A 39 -10.48 0.11 -5.33
N ASN A 40 -9.54 0.79 -4.65
CA ASN A 40 -9.72 1.26 -3.28
C ASN A 40 -10.87 2.26 -3.17
N LEU A 41 -10.95 3.23 -4.09
CA LEU A 41 -12.02 4.22 -4.14
C LEU A 41 -13.40 3.55 -4.32
N ILE A 42 -13.49 2.59 -5.25
CA ILE A 42 -14.74 1.83 -5.49
C ILE A 42 -15.15 1.06 -4.23
N ILE A 43 -14.20 0.41 -3.55
CA ILE A 43 -14.46 -0.33 -2.31
C ILE A 43 -14.96 0.61 -1.21
N GLU A 44 -14.38 1.79 -1.07
CA GLU A 44 -14.80 2.80 -0.10
C GLU A 44 -16.23 3.25 -0.35
N GLU A 45 -16.56 3.65 -1.58
CA GLU A 45 -17.92 4.10 -1.94
C GLU A 45 -18.96 2.98 -1.78
N THR A 46 -18.62 1.75 -2.18
CA THR A 46 -19.53 0.60 -2.14
C THR A 46 -19.80 0.12 -0.71
N HIS A 47 -18.81 0.19 0.17
CA HIS A 47 -18.87 -0.43 1.51
C HIS A 47 -18.75 0.55 2.67
N GLN A 48 -18.80 1.88 2.44
CA GLN A 48 -18.72 2.91 3.48
C GLN A 48 -19.65 2.68 4.67
N ASN A 49 -20.87 2.16 4.43
CA ASN A 49 -21.88 1.90 5.46
C ASN A 49 -21.70 0.55 6.17
N ASN A 50 -20.71 -0.26 5.79
CA ASN A 50 -20.40 -1.54 6.41
C ASN A 50 -18.90 -1.63 6.72
N PRO A 51 -18.46 -1.13 7.90
CA PRO A 51 -17.05 -1.08 8.27
C PRO A 51 -16.34 -2.45 8.28
N GLY A 52 -17.06 -3.51 8.65
CA GLY A 52 -16.52 -4.87 8.65
C GLY A 52 -16.20 -5.38 7.24
N MET A 53 -17.14 -5.19 6.31
CA MET A 53 -16.94 -5.53 4.91
C MET A 53 -15.92 -4.62 4.23
N LEU A 54 -15.93 -3.32 4.54
CA LEU A 54 -14.95 -2.36 4.06
C LEU A 54 -13.53 -2.80 4.40
N LYS A 55 -13.26 -3.10 5.67
CA LYS A 55 -11.94 -3.58 6.10
C LYS A 55 -11.54 -4.85 5.36
N GLN A 56 -12.43 -5.85 5.33
CA GLN A 56 -12.17 -7.12 4.66
C GLN A 56 -11.81 -6.94 3.16
N LYS A 57 -12.54 -6.07 2.45
CA LYS A 57 -12.31 -5.79 1.03
C LYS A 57 -10.99 -5.05 0.79
N LYS A 58 -10.67 -4.06 1.64
CA LYS A 58 -9.38 -3.36 1.56
C LYS A 58 -8.20 -4.29 1.85
N ASP A 59 -8.31 -5.16 2.86
CA ASP A 59 -7.27 -6.15 3.17
C ASP A 59 -7.07 -7.12 1.98
N SER A 60 -8.17 -7.59 1.36
CA SER A 60 -8.11 -8.41 0.15
C SER A 60 -7.48 -7.69 -1.04
N LEU A 61 -7.74 -6.38 -1.20
CA LEU A 61 -7.17 -5.57 -2.28
C LEU A 61 -5.65 -5.50 -2.15
N PHE A 62 -5.14 -5.12 -0.98
CA PHE A 62 -3.69 -4.99 -0.79
C PHE A 62 -2.97 -6.35 -0.93
N ASN A 63 -3.60 -7.43 -0.46
CA ASN A 63 -3.10 -8.79 -0.69
C ASN A 63 -3.06 -9.18 -2.17
N LYS A 64 -4.11 -8.87 -2.94
CA LYS A 64 -4.18 -9.13 -4.40
C LYS A 64 -3.01 -8.47 -5.14
N PHE A 65 -2.59 -7.30 -4.70
CA PHE A 65 -1.47 -6.57 -5.28
C PHE A 65 -0.13 -6.82 -4.59
N ASN A 66 -0.04 -7.76 -3.64
CA ASN A 66 1.17 -8.03 -2.85
C ASN A 66 1.81 -6.73 -2.32
N THR A 67 1.01 -5.90 -1.67
CA THR A 67 1.44 -4.63 -1.09
C THR A 67 0.79 -4.42 0.27
N SER A 68 1.23 -3.42 1.02
CA SER A 68 0.60 -3.03 2.29
C SER A 68 -0.11 -1.69 2.14
N LYS A 69 -1.09 -1.43 3.01
CA LYS A 69 -1.75 -0.13 3.08
C LYS A 69 -0.73 1.01 3.25
N THR A 70 0.25 0.82 4.13
CA THR A 70 1.29 1.82 4.40
C THR A 70 2.19 2.06 3.18
N ALA A 71 2.57 1.03 2.44
CA ALA A 71 3.36 1.18 1.22
C ALA A 71 2.57 1.96 0.14
N PHE A 72 1.28 1.66 0.00
CA PHE A 72 0.37 2.40 -0.88
C PHE A 72 0.27 3.89 -0.49
N GLU A 73 0.01 4.18 0.79
CA GLU A 73 -0.09 5.56 1.29
C GLU A 73 1.23 6.32 1.14
N ASN A 74 2.36 5.66 1.38
CA ASN A 74 3.69 6.24 1.20
C ASN A 74 3.95 6.59 -0.27
N GLU A 75 3.69 5.68 -1.21
CA GLU A 75 3.88 5.97 -2.64
C GLU A 75 2.93 7.07 -3.12
N LEU A 76 1.68 7.07 -2.66
CA LEU A 76 0.70 8.11 -2.98
C LEU A 76 1.17 9.50 -2.49
N ASN A 77 1.74 9.57 -1.29
CA ASN A 77 2.35 10.79 -0.76
C ASN A 77 3.60 11.21 -1.56
N LEU A 78 4.43 10.26 -1.98
CA LEU A 78 5.61 10.54 -2.80
C LEU A 78 5.21 11.17 -4.14
N ILE A 79 4.21 10.62 -4.82
CA ILE A 79 3.72 11.22 -6.08
C ILE A 79 3.00 12.54 -5.86
N GLY A 80 2.31 12.74 -4.73
CA GLY A 80 1.64 13.99 -4.41
C GLY A 80 2.59 15.19 -4.28
N ASN A 81 3.88 14.95 -4.02
CA ASN A 81 4.92 15.99 -3.96
C ASN A 81 5.54 16.33 -5.34
N ASP A 82 5.21 15.57 -6.39
CA ASP A 82 5.68 15.79 -7.76
C ASP A 82 4.47 16.12 -8.66
N ARG A 83 4.34 17.39 -9.05
CA ARG A 83 3.19 17.87 -9.84
C ARG A 83 3.01 17.08 -11.14
N GLU A 84 4.08 16.81 -11.88
CA GLU A 84 3.98 16.16 -13.19
C GLU A 84 3.54 14.70 -13.02
N ARG A 85 4.14 13.99 -12.05
CA ARG A 85 3.80 12.61 -11.74
C ARG A 85 2.36 12.50 -11.20
N TRP A 86 1.94 13.48 -10.38
CA TRP A 86 0.58 13.58 -9.85
C TRP A 86 -0.47 13.77 -10.95
N GLU A 87 -0.24 14.67 -11.90
CA GLU A 87 -1.14 14.91 -13.03
C GLU A 87 -1.28 13.66 -13.92
N LYS A 88 -0.17 12.97 -14.20
CA LYS A 88 -0.16 11.71 -14.95
C LYS A 88 -0.93 10.61 -14.22
N PHE A 89 -0.67 10.43 -12.93
CA PHE A 89 -1.36 9.46 -12.08
C PHE A 89 -2.88 9.69 -12.07
N PHE A 90 -3.31 10.94 -11.88
CA PHE A 90 -4.73 11.26 -11.83
C PHE A 90 -5.41 11.11 -13.18
N THR A 91 -4.74 11.47 -14.27
CA THR A 91 -5.28 11.29 -15.62
C THR A 91 -5.55 9.81 -15.88
N LYS A 92 -4.56 8.94 -15.63
CA LYS A 92 -4.72 7.48 -15.75
C LYS A 92 -5.80 6.91 -14.84
N SER A 93 -5.90 7.40 -13.60
CA SER A 93 -6.94 6.98 -12.66
C SER A 93 -8.34 7.32 -13.16
N LYS A 94 -8.54 8.51 -13.73
CA LYS A 94 -9.82 8.90 -14.35
C LYS A 94 -10.15 8.05 -15.57
N GLU A 95 -9.17 7.83 -16.45
CA GLU A 95 -9.35 6.99 -17.64
C GLU A 95 -9.78 5.57 -17.26
N LEU A 96 -9.09 4.95 -16.30
CA LEU A 96 -9.45 3.62 -15.80
C LEU A 96 -10.86 3.59 -15.21
N LEU A 97 -11.22 4.58 -14.39
CA LEU A 97 -12.57 4.66 -13.81
C LEU A 97 -13.65 4.80 -14.89
N GLU A 98 -13.40 5.62 -15.91
CA GLU A 98 -14.33 5.79 -17.04
C GLU A 98 -14.47 4.53 -17.89
N ASP A 99 -13.38 3.80 -18.12
CA ASP A 99 -13.43 2.53 -18.84
C ASP A 99 -14.22 1.47 -18.05
N LEU A 100 -14.02 1.41 -16.73
CA LEU A 100 -14.81 0.56 -15.85
C LEU A 100 -16.30 0.92 -15.89
N ARG A 101 -16.63 2.22 -15.88
CA ARG A 101 -18.00 2.71 -16.01
C ARG A 101 -18.64 2.33 -17.34
N LYS A 102 -17.92 2.51 -18.46
CA LYS A 102 -18.40 2.13 -19.80
C LYS A 102 -18.60 0.62 -19.94
N SER A 103 -17.78 -0.17 -19.27
CA SER A 103 -17.89 -1.64 -19.27
C SER A 103 -19.02 -2.17 -18.38
N GLY A 104 -19.68 -1.31 -17.59
CA GLY A 104 -20.71 -1.71 -16.62
C GLY A 104 -20.15 -2.39 -15.37
N ALA A 105 -18.84 -2.29 -15.12
CA ALA A 105 -18.20 -2.84 -13.93
C ALA A 105 -18.43 -1.97 -12.67
N VAL A 106 -18.78 -0.70 -12.87
CA VAL A 106 -19.03 0.30 -11.81
C VAL A 106 -20.17 1.21 -12.28
N ASN A 107 -21.09 1.55 -11.37
CA ASN A 107 -22.31 2.31 -11.66
C ASN A 107 -22.27 3.71 -11.04
#